data_AF-A0AA87AYS4-F1
#
_entry.id   AF-A0AA87AYS4-F1
#
_cell.length_a   1.000
_cell.length_b   1.000
_cell.length_c   1.000
_cell.angle_alpha   90.00
_cell.angle_beta   90.00
_cell.angle_gamma   90.00
#
_symmetry.space_group_name_H-M   'P 1'
#
loop_
_entity.id
_entity.type
_entity.pdbx_description
1 polymer ?
#
loop_
_entity_poly.entity_id
_entity_poly.type
_entity_poly.pdbx_seq_one_letter_code
_entity_poly.pdbx_strand_id
1 'polypeptide(L)'
;EKITVQSPPVECVKQDRPYKVTIRIKGPDGDVMQTIETTIRSDTDQSALPAKPLVIGPLYTPNPEVFKSDGTTDMRPVQGCPAS
;
A
#
# COMPACT_ATOMS: atom_id res chain seq x y z
N GLU A 1 8.21 12.94 -23.90
CA GLU A 1 6.92 12.63 -23.27
C GLU A 1 7.15 11.59 -22.17
N LYS A 2 6.42 11.65 -21.04
CA LYS A 2 6.61 10.73 -19.90
C LYS A 2 5.31 9.97 -19.64
N ILE A 3 5.38 8.64 -19.62
CA ILE A 3 4.27 7.77 -19.23
C ILE A 3 4.44 7.40 -17.76
N THR A 4 3.39 7.57 -16.96
CA THR A 4 3.37 7.20 -15.54
C THR A 4 2.41 6.03 -15.34
N VAL A 5 2.85 5.00 -14.62
CA VAL A 5 2.03 3.85 -14.23
C VAL A 5 1.90 3.86 -12.71
N GLN A 6 0.68 3.69 -12.19
CA GLN A 6 0.41 3.59 -10.76
C GLN A 6 -0.18 2.23 -10.45
N SER A 7 0.30 1.61 -9.38
CA SER A 7 -0.34 0.42 -8.81
C SER A 7 -1.45 0.84 -7.86
N PRO A 8 -2.41 -0.06 -7.57
CA PRO A 8 -3.20 0.04 -6.35
C PRO A 8 -2.29 0.08 -5.10
N PRO A 9 -2.82 0.55 -3.95
CA PRO A 9 -2.15 0.42 -2.67
C PRO A 9 -1.78 -1.05 -2.38
N VAL A 10 -0.63 -1.25 -1.74
CA VAL A 10 -0.15 -2.56 -1.32
C VAL A 10 -0.21 -2.65 0.19
N GLU A 11 -0.70 -3.78 0.71
CA GLU A 11 -0.78 -4.06 2.14
C GLU A 11 0.22 -5.15 2.57
N CYS A 12 0.39 -5.29 3.87
CA CYS A 12 1.31 -6.21 4.52
C CYS A 12 2.79 -5.94 4.17
N VAL A 13 3.13 -4.66 4.01
CA VAL A 13 4.49 -4.25 3.67
C VAL A 13 5.40 -4.29 4.90
N LYS A 14 6.46 -5.09 4.80
CA LYS A 14 7.59 -5.16 5.74
C LYS A 14 8.73 -4.23 5.34
N GLN A 15 9.30 -3.56 6.34
CA GLN A 15 10.49 -2.73 6.23
C GLN A 15 11.67 -3.55 5.68
N ASP A 16 12.51 -2.91 4.87
CA ASP A 16 13.78 -3.43 4.32
C ASP A 16 13.66 -4.73 3.50
N ARG A 17 12.44 -5.21 3.23
CA ARG A 17 12.18 -6.36 2.38
C ARG A 17 12.16 -5.93 0.90
N PRO A 18 12.93 -6.59 0.02
CA PRO A 18 12.88 -6.30 -1.42
C PRO A 18 11.63 -6.93 -2.04
N TYR A 19 10.78 -6.11 -2.67
CA TYR A 19 9.63 -6.55 -3.44
C TYR A 19 9.95 -6.46 -4.93
N LYS A 20 9.88 -7.59 -5.64
CA LYS A 20 10.05 -7.63 -7.09
C LYS A 20 8.82 -7.02 -7.77
N VAL A 21 9.06 -6.05 -8.65
CA VAL A 21 8.04 -5.43 -9.51
C VAL A 21 8.36 -5.82 -10.94
N THR A 22 7.37 -6.38 -11.63
CA THR A 22 7.48 -6.76 -13.04
C THR A 22 6.42 -6.01 -13.83
N ILE A 23 6.86 -5.13 -14.72
CA ILE A 23 6.01 -4.35 -15.62
C ILE A 23 6.09 -5.00 -17.00
N ARG A 24 4.95 -5.40 -17.56
CA ARG A 24 4.86 -6.01 -18.89
C ARG A 24 4.12 -5.07 -19.83
N ILE A 25 4.79 -4.65 -20.89
CA ILE A 25 4.19 -3.88 -21.98
C ILE A 25 3.70 -4.87 -23.04
N LYS A 26 2.40 -4.81 -23.35
CA LYS A 26 1.76 -5.70 -24.31
C LYS A 26 1.42 -4.96 -25.60
N GLY A 27 1.55 -5.64 -26.73
CA GLY A 27 1.09 -5.16 -28.02
C GLY A 27 -0.42 -5.31 -28.20
N PRO A 28 -0.97 -4.85 -29.34
CA PRO A 28 -2.40 -4.94 -29.65
C PRO A 28 -2.95 -6.36 -29.59
N ASP A 29 -2.14 -7.34 -30.01
CA ASP A 29 -2.50 -8.77 -30.03
C ASP A 29 -2.35 -9.46 -28.66
N GLY A 30 -1.91 -8.71 -27.63
CA GLY A 30 -1.73 -9.21 -26.27
C GLY A 30 -0.33 -9.79 -25.97
N ASP A 31 0.51 -9.93 -27.00
CA ASP A 31 1.90 -10.40 -26.88
C ASP A 31 2.75 -9.45 -26.04
N VAL A 32 3.64 -10.00 -25.21
CA VAL A 32 4.56 -9.20 -24.39
C VAL A 32 5.68 -8.67 -25.26
N MET A 33 5.68 -7.35 -25.50
CA MET A 33 6.73 -6.66 -26.25
C MET A 33 7.94 -6.35 -25.38
N GLN A 34 7.71 -6.07 -24.09
CA GLN A 34 8.78 -5.74 -23.15
C GLN A 34 8.42 -6.16 -21.74
N THR A 35 9.45 -6.60 -21.00
CA THR A 35 9.39 -6.79 -19.55
C THR A 35 10.42 -5.89 -18.90
N ILE A 36 9.99 -5.11 -17.91
CA ILE A 36 10.85 -4.27 -17.09
C ILE A 36 10.76 -4.82 -15.66
N GLU A 37 11.92 -5.17 -15.11
CA GLU A 37 12.01 -5.66 -13.74
C GLU A 37 12.72 -4.64 -12.86
N THR A 38 12.17 -4.40 -11.68
CA THR A 38 12.80 -3.57 -10.66
C THR A 38 12.46 -4.11 -9.28
N THR A 39 13.14 -3.61 -8.26
CA THR A 39 12.88 -3.93 -6.87
C THR A 39 12.65 -2.66 -6.09
N ILE A 40 11.65 -2.69 -5.22
CA ILE A 40 11.32 -1.60 -4.30
C ILE A 40 11.51 -2.11 -2.88
N ARG A 41 12.05 -1.26 -2.00
CA ARG A 41 12.14 -1.49 -0.56
C ARG A 41 11.32 -0.41 0.14
N SER A 42 10.64 -0.80 1.20
CA SER A 42 9.98 0.17 2.10
C SER A 42 10.89 0.46 3.28
N ASP A 43 10.91 1.72 3.69
CA ASP A 43 11.55 2.21 4.91
C ASP A 43 10.66 2.08 6.15
N THR A 44 9.43 1.59 5.99
CA THR A 44 8.41 1.54 7.04
C THR A 44 7.81 0.15 7.15
N ASP A 45 7.72 -0.40 8.37
CA ASP A 45 6.97 -1.63 8.64
C ASP A 45 5.50 -1.27 8.90
N GLN A 46 4.61 -1.72 8.01
CA GLN A 46 3.19 -1.41 8.11
C GLN A 46 2.52 -2.00 9.36
N SER A 47 3.10 -3.02 9.99
CA SER A 47 2.57 -3.57 11.24
C SER A 47 2.69 -2.61 12.43
N ALA A 48 3.51 -1.55 12.31
CA ALA A 48 3.56 -0.46 13.27
C ALA A 48 2.52 0.64 13.01
N LEU A 49 1.81 0.59 11.88
CA LEU A 49 0.80 1.57 11.49
C LEU A 49 -0.61 1.04 11.75
N PRO A 50 -1.58 1.91 12.13
CA PRO A 50 -2.99 1.54 12.15
C PRO A 50 -3.48 1.15 10.76
N ALA A 51 -4.42 0.22 10.69
CA ALA A 51 -5.05 -0.21 9.44
C ALA A 51 -5.85 0.91 8.73
N LYS A 52 -6.20 1.96 9.47
CA LYS A 52 -7.06 3.06 9.00
C LYS A 52 -6.34 4.39 9.20
N PRO A 53 -6.55 5.37 8.30
CA PRO A 53 -5.98 6.69 8.47
C PRO A 53 -6.53 7.35 9.74
N LEU A 54 -5.69 8.11 10.44
CA LEU A 54 -6.08 8.80 11.67
C LEU A 54 -7.06 9.95 11.43
N VAL A 55 -7.04 10.51 10.22
CA VAL A 55 -7.88 11.65 9.84
C VAL A 55 -8.56 11.40 8.50
N ILE A 56 -9.68 12.09 8.29
CA ILE A 56 -10.42 12.11 7.04
C ILE A 56 -10.51 13.54 6.51
N GLY A 57 -10.26 13.70 5.21
CA GLY A 57 -10.34 14.99 4.52
C GLY A 57 -9.22 15.99 4.87
N PRO A 58 -9.23 17.17 4.21
CA PRO A 58 -8.14 18.15 4.31
C PRO A 58 -8.14 18.96 5.62
N LEU A 59 -9.23 18.92 6.40
CA LEU A 59 -9.36 19.66 7.66
C LEU A 59 -8.90 18.86 8.89
N TYR A 60 -8.20 17.73 8.68
CA TYR A 60 -7.70 16.87 9.76
C TYR A 60 -8.82 16.38 10.71
N THR A 61 -10.03 16.18 10.20
CA THR A 61 -11.14 15.66 11.00
C THR A 61 -10.77 14.25 11.50
N PRO A 62 -10.83 13.96 12.81
CA PRO A 62 -10.51 12.63 13.33
C PRO A 62 -11.37 11.55 12.67
N ASN A 63 -10.76 10.45 12.29
CA ASN A 63 -11.48 9.34 11.66
C ASN A 63 -12.37 8.63 12.71
N PRO A 64 -13.71 8.62 12.58
CA PRO A 64 -14.60 7.96 13.54
C PRO A 64 -14.44 6.43 13.57
N GLU A 65 -13.82 5.85 12.54
CA GLU A 65 -13.49 4.43 12.53
C GLU A 65 -12.27 4.09 13.39
N VAL A 66 -11.44 5.09 13.71
CA VAL A 66 -10.30 4.98 14.63
C VAL A 66 -10.71 5.51 16.00
N PHE A 67 -11.24 6.73 16.08
CA PHE A 67 -11.63 7.41 17.32
C PHE A 67 -13.15 7.38 17.49
N LYS A 68 -13.64 6.48 18.35
CA LYS A 68 -15.08 6.27 18.52
C LYS A 68 -15.68 7.27 19.51
N SER A 69 -16.99 7.50 19.39
CA SER A 69 -17.74 8.41 20.27
C SER A 69 -17.82 7.92 21.73
N ASP A 70 -17.64 6.61 21.96
CA ASP A 70 -17.58 6.01 23.30
C ASP A 70 -16.22 6.18 23.99
N GLY A 71 -15.28 6.89 23.35
CA GLY A 71 -13.93 7.14 23.85
C GLY A 71 -12.92 6.03 23.55
N THR A 72 -13.34 4.92 22.94
CA THR A 72 -12.43 3.83 22.54
C THR A 72 -11.68 4.18 21.25
N THR A 73 -10.50 3.58 21.06
CA THR A 73 -9.68 3.79 19.85
C THR A 73 -9.25 2.47 19.21
N ASP A 74 -9.36 2.36 17.88
CA ASP A 74 -8.90 1.20 17.11
C ASP A 74 -7.58 1.48 16.38
N MET A 75 -6.45 1.18 17.03
CA MET A 75 -5.10 1.32 16.47
C MET A 75 -4.53 0.01 15.91
N ARG A 76 -5.36 -1.01 15.67
CA ARG A 76 -4.86 -2.31 15.22
C ARG A 76 -4.27 -2.20 13.81
N PRO A 77 -3.16 -2.90 13.53
CA PRO A 77 -2.59 -2.96 12.18
C PRO A 77 -3.48 -3.80 11.25
N VAL A 78 -3.14 -3.79 9.96
CA VAL A 78 -3.79 -4.66 8.96
C VAL A 78 -3.73 -6.12 9.42
N GLN A 79 -4.86 -6.81 9.35
CA GLN A 79 -5.01 -8.21 9.76
C GLN A 79 -4.96 -9.14 8.55
N GLY A 80 -4.69 -10.43 8.79
CA GLY A 80 -4.68 -11.44 7.73
C GLY A 80 -3.45 -11.38 6.81
N CYS A 81 -2.40 -10.67 7.22
CA CYS A 81 -1.14 -10.69 6.49
C CYS A 81 -0.54 -12.11 6.47
N PRO A 82 -0.08 -12.59 5.31
CA PRO A 82 0.53 -13.92 5.21
C PRO A 82 1.74 -14.02 6.14
N ALA A 83 1.88 -15.17 6.80
CA ALA A 83 3.09 -15.49 7.54
C ALA A 83 4.28 -15.42 6.58
N SER A 84 5.27 -14.61 6.95
CA SER A 84 6.44 -14.33 6.12
C SER A 84 7.35 -15.54 5.97
#